data_AF-A0A7V2AUJ6-F1
#
_entry.id   AF-A0A7V2AUJ6-F1
#
_cell.length_a   1.000
_cell.length_b   1.000
_cell.length_c   1.000
_cell.angle_alpha   90.00
_cell.angle_beta   90.00
_cell.angle_gamma   90.00
#
_symmetry.space_group_name_H-M   'P 1'
#
loop_
_entity.id
_entity.type
_entity.pdbx_description
1 polymer ?
#
loop_
_entity_poly.entity_id
_entity_poly.type
_entity_poly.pdbx_seq_one_letter_code
_entity_poly.pdbx_strand_id
1 'polypeptide(L)'
;MKGRKDSRNKKIAIMPAEGARTGRKKINQCDDCIPAKCCMYFSVEIDEPEDLDDWNDMLWILAHRDAEIYMDDERWYVLAKNPCRFYDPIKKCLIYTRRPRICRGHTWEDCEFRDEYNFDL
;
A
#
# COMPACT_ATOMS: atom_id res chain seq x y z
N MET A 1 -66.36 -37.76 -18.07
CA MET A 1 -65.09 -37.54 -17.35
C MET A 1 -63.98 -37.38 -18.38
N LYS A 2 -63.42 -36.18 -18.50
CA LYS A 2 -62.42 -35.81 -19.52
C LYS A 2 -61.06 -36.43 -19.18
N GLY A 3 -60.46 -37.07 -20.17
CA GLY A 3 -59.03 -37.36 -20.20
C GLY A 3 -58.32 -36.50 -21.25
N ARG A 4 -57.06 -36.19 -20.91
CA ARG A 4 -55.89 -36.14 -21.80
C ARG A 4 -55.44 -34.77 -22.38
N LYS A 5 -54.22 -34.43 -21.91
CA LYS A 5 -53.04 -33.82 -22.57
C LYS A 5 -52.77 -32.30 -22.51
N ASP A 6 -51.57 -32.05 -21.98
CA ASP A 6 -50.54 -31.04 -22.26
C ASP A 6 -50.83 -29.55 -22.09
N SER A 7 -50.05 -28.90 -21.20
CA SER A 7 -48.85 -28.17 -21.68
C SER A 7 -48.08 -27.48 -20.54
N ARG A 8 -46.74 -27.60 -20.63
CA ARG A 8 -45.73 -26.62 -20.20
C ARG A 8 -45.37 -26.51 -18.71
N ASN A 9 -44.58 -27.50 -18.29
CA ASN A 9 -43.24 -27.38 -17.70
C ASN A 9 -42.75 -25.95 -17.34
N LYS A 10 -42.74 -25.60 -16.04
CA LYS A 10 -41.87 -24.55 -15.49
C LYS A 10 -40.72 -25.24 -14.74
N LYS A 11 -39.56 -25.36 -15.39
CA LYS A 11 -38.30 -25.69 -14.71
C LYS A 11 -37.94 -24.51 -13.79
N ILE A 12 -38.07 -24.69 -12.48
CA ILE A 12 -37.39 -23.85 -11.50
C ILE A 12 -35.96 -24.38 -11.46
N ALA A 13 -35.03 -23.63 -12.03
CA ALA A 13 -33.61 -23.92 -11.88
C ALA A 13 -33.22 -23.64 -10.42
N ILE A 14 -32.96 -24.71 -9.67
CA ILE A 14 -32.32 -24.62 -8.37
C ILE A 14 -30.84 -24.33 -8.66
N MET A 15 -30.42 -23.09 -8.45
CA MET A 15 -29.00 -22.71 -8.53
C MET A 15 -28.25 -23.36 -7.34
N PRO A 16 -27.05 -23.90 -7.54
CA PRO A 16 -26.28 -24.47 -6.44
C PRO A 16 -25.83 -23.35 -5.50
N ALA A 17 -25.83 -23.64 -4.19
CA ALA A 17 -25.22 -22.78 -3.19
C ALA A 17 -23.69 -22.84 -3.36
N GLU A 18 -23.13 -21.88 -4.09
CA GLU A 18 -21.68 -21.72 -4.21
C GLU A 18 -21.12 -20.87 -3.07
N GLY A 19 -20.08 -21.40 -2.41
CA GLY A 19 -19.14 -20.58 -1.65
C GLY A 19 -19.20 -20.73 -0.13
N ALA A 20 -18.83 -21.92 0.38
CA ALA A 20 -18.23 -21.99 1.70
C ALA A 20 -17.02 -21.03 1.70
N ARG A 21 -17.06 -19.98 2.54
CA ARG A 21 -15.94 -19.05 2.70
C ARG A 21 -14.78 -19.82 3.30
N THR A 22 -13.90 -20.34 2.45
CA THR A 22 -12.60 -20.82 2.88
C THR A 22 -11.93 -19.63 3.57
N GLY A 23 -11.63 -19.77 4.86
CA GLY A 23 -10.94 -18.73 5.60
C GLY A 23 -9.64 -18.44 4.87
N ARG A 24 -9.57 -17.30 4.16
CA ARG A 24 -8.31 -16.79 3.64
C ARG A 24 -7.40 -16.66 4.84
N LYS A 25 -6.37 -17.52 4.90
CA LYS A 25 -5.24 -17.34 5.80
C LYS A 25 -4.77 -15.91 5.54
N LYS A 26 -4.90 -15.02 6.52
CA LYS A 26 -4.32 -13.68 6.45
C LYS A 26 -2.82 -13.91 6.37
N ILE A 27 -2.30 -13.99 5.15
CA ILE A 27 -0.86 -13.90 4.90
C ILE A 27 -0.50 -12.53 5.45
N ASN A 28 0.33 -12.50 6.48
CA ASN A 28 0.84 -11.24 7.00
C ASN A 28 1.80 -10.71 5.94
N GLN A 29 1.29 -9.76 5.16
CA GLN A 29 1.89 -9.37 3.88
C GLN A 29 3.26 -8.69 4.04
N CYS A 30 3.62 -8.34 5.27
CA CYS A 30 4.91 -7.78 5.63
C CYS A 30 5.91 -8.86 6.09
N ASP A 31 5.58 -10.16 6.08
CA ASP A 31 6.49 -11.26 6.47
C ASP A 31 7.71 -11.38 5.56
N ASP A 32 7.52 -11.18 4.25
CA ASP A 32 8.59 -11.31 3.27
C ASP A 32 9.28 -9.96 2.96
N CYS A 33 8.73 -8.86 3.47
CA CYS A 33 9.30 -7.52 3.29
C CYS A 33 10.42 -7.30 4.32
N ILE A 34 11.64 -7.72 3.99
CA ILE A 34 12.86 -7.46 4.76
C ILE A 34 13.71 -6.44 3.95
N PRO A 35 14.11 -5.28 4.49
CA PRO A 35 14.06 -4.86 5.90
C PRO A 35 12.82 -4.03 6.28
N ALA A 36 11.62 -4.34 5.79
CA ALA A 36 10.43 -3.50 5.92
C ALA A 36 10.64 -2.09 5.34
N LYS A 37 10.63 -1.97 4.00
CA LYS A 37 10.89 -0.74 3.24
C LYS A 37 10.19 0.51 3.83
N CYS A 38 8.91 0.38 4.20
CA CYS A 38 8.10 1.51 4.71
C CYS A 38 8.53 2.02 6.09
N CYS A 39 9.45 1.31 6.74
CA CYS A 39 10.07 1.72 8.00
C CYS A 39 11.49 2.29 7.80
N MET A 40 12.04 2.31 6.58
CA MET A 40 13.41 2.76 6.31
C MET A 40 13.51 4.24 5.94
N TYR A 41 12.39 4.90 5.66
CA TYR A 41 12.33 6.30 5.26
C TYR A 41 11.04 6.97 5.75
N PHE A 42 10.99 8.30 5.60
CA PHE A 42 9.73 9.02 5.55
C PHE A 42 9.69 9.88 4.30
N SER A 43 8.49 10.10 3.78
CA SER A 43 8.23 11.01 2.67
C SER A 43 7.13 11.98 3.09
N VAL A 44 7.32 13.26 2.80
CA VAL A 44 6.33 14.31 3.04
C VAL A 44 6.16 15.15 1.78
N GLU A 45 4.92 15.51 1.51
CA GLU A 45 4.58 16.43 0.42
C GLU A 45 5.18 17.81 0.70
N ILE A 46 5.74 18.41 -0.33
CA ILE A 46 6.25 19.79 -0.35
C ILE A 46 5.55 20.55 -1.48
N ASP A 47 5.58 21.87 -1.40
CA ASP A 47 4.99 22.72 -2.43
C ASP A 47 5.81 22.62 -3.74
N GLU A 48 5.14 22.80 -4.87
CA GLU A 48 5.79 22.92 -6.18
C GLU A 48 6.67 24.19 -6.19
N PRO A 49 7.93 24.11 -6.68
CA PRO A 49 8.81 25.28 -6.71
C PRO A 49 8.34 26.26 -7.79
N GLU A 50 8.01 27.49 -7.40
CA GLU A 50 7.47 28.51 -8.31
C GLU A 50 8.55 29.50 -8.77
N ASP A 51 9.58 29.73 -7.95
CA ASP A 51 10.65 30.68 -8.24
C ASP A 51 12.08 30.16 -7.94
N LEU A 52 13.08 30.99 -8.24
CA LEU A 52 14.49 30.62 -8.09
C LEU A 52 14.88 30.35 -6.64
N ASP A 53 14.25 31.01 -5.68
CA ASP A 53 14.55 30.82 -4.26
C ASP A 53 14.01 29.45 -3.81
N ASP A 54 12.82 29.02 -4.27
CA ASP A 54 12.32 27.66 -4.03
C ASP A 54 13.27 26.60 -4.59
N TRP A 55 13.79 26.81 -5.81
CA TRP A 55 14.78 25.90 -6.40
C TRP A 55 16.08 25.85 -5.59
N ASN A 56 16.52 26.99 -5.02
CA ASN A 56 17.70 27.03 -4.15
C ASN A 56 17.45 26.27 -2.84
N ASP A 57 16.26 26.37 -2.26
CA ASP A 57 15.86 25.61 -1.07
C ASP A 57 15.85 24.09 -1.36
N MET A 58 15.35 23.68 -2.53
CA MET A 58 15.44 22.28 -2.98
C MET A 58 16.88 21.80 -3.13
N LEU A 59 17.76 22.61 -3.72
CA LEU A 59 19.18 22.30 -3.82
C LEU A 59 19.84 22.17 -2.44
N TRP A 60 19.45 23.02 -1.49
CA TRP A 60 19.93 22.92 -0.11
C TRP A 60 19.48 21.62 0.57
N ILE A 61 18.23 21.17 0.36
CA ILE A 61 17.75 19.86 0.82
C ILE A 61 18.60 18.74 0.20
N LEU A 62 18.76 18.73 -1.12
CA LEU A 62 19.50 17.71 -1.86
C LEU A 62 21.01 17.70 -1.53
N ALA A 63 21.55 18.78 -0.99
CA ALA A 63 22.94 18.82 -0.51
C ALA A 63 23.18 17.98 0.76
N HIS A 64 22.11 17.60 1.47
CA HIS A 64 22.21 16.71 2.62
C HIS A 64 22.22 15.25 2.18
N ARG A 65 23.04 14.43 2.86
CA ARG A 65 23.07 12.99 2.60
C ARG A 65 21.70 12.38 2.87
N ASP A 66 21.38 11.35 2.08
CA ASP A 66 20.20 10.50 2.27
C ASP A 66 18.85 11.26 2.15
N ALA A 67 18.87 12.41 1.46
CA ALA A 67 17.70 13.17 1.06
C ALA A 67 17.45 13.03 -0.44
N GLU A 68 16.21 12.83 -0.82
CA GLU A 68 15.75 12.73 -2.21
C GLU A 68 14.52 13.61 -2.40
N ILE A 69 14.36 14.20 -3.58
CA ILE A 69 13.13 14.91 -3.98
C ILE A 69 12.58 14.19 -5.21
N TYR A 70 11.28 13.89 -5.19
CA TYR A 70 10.62 13.22 -6.30
C TYR A 70 9.22 13.80 -6.54
N MET A 71 8.68 13.50 -7.72
CA MET A 71 7.34 13.88 -8.12
C MET A 71 6.49 12.62 -8.32
N ASP A 72 5.27 12.63 -7.80
CA ASP A 72 4.27 11.58 -8.00
C ASP A 72 2.88 12.22 -8.15
N ASP A 73 2.15 11.86 -9.21
CA ASP A 73 0.85 12.45 -9.59
C ASP A 73 0.80 13.99 -9.49
N GLU A 74 1.77 14.67 -10.14
CA GLU A 74 1.90 16.14 -10.15
C GLU A 74 2.13 16.78 -8.77
N ARG A 75 2.49 15.99 -7.75
CA ARG A 75 2.84 16.47 -6.41
C ARG A 75 4.30 16.24 -6.11
N TRP A 76 4.88 17.15 -5.34
CA TRP A 76 6.28 17.10 -4.96
C TRP A 76 6.44 16.51 -3.56
N TYR A 77 7.51 15.75 -3.38
CA TYR A 77 7.81 15.10 -2.11
C TYR A 77 9.28 15.21 -1.79
N VAL A 78 9.59 15.40 -0.51
CA VAL A 78 10.92 15.16 0.04
C VAL A 78 10.91 13.84 0.81
N LEU A 79 11.88 12.99 0.48
CA LEU A 79 12.15 11.72 1.15
C LEU A 79 13.46 11.84 1.91
N ALA A 80 13.47 11.35 3.15
CA ALA A 80 14.70 11.14 3.89
C ALA A 80 14.83 9.67 4.30
N LYS A 81 15.95 9.03 3.96
CA LYS A 81 16.27 7.65 4.37
C LYS A 81 16.68 7.66 5.83
N ASN A 82 15.67 7.64 6.69
CA ASN A 82 15.82 7.70 8.14
C ASN A 82 15.05 6.55 8.78
N PRO A 83 15.73 5.44 9.12
CA PRO A 83 15.08 4.27 9.69
C PRO A 83 14.28 4.59 10.95
N CYS A 84 13.04 4.10 10.98
CA CYS A 84 12.13 4.26 12.09
C CYS A 84 12.74 3.66 13.37
N ARG A 85 12.78 4.45 14.44
CA ARG A 85 13.28 4.02 15.75
C ARG A 85 12.56 2.81 16.37
N PHE A 86 11.39 2.45 15.85
CA PHE A 86 10.58 1.31 16.31
C PHE A 86 10.68 0.10 15.38
N TYR A 87 11.57 0.12 14.38
CA TYR A 87 11.87 -1.02 13.54
C TYR A 87 12.88 -1.95 14.22
N ASP A 88 12.62 -3.25 14.11
CA ASP A 88 13.50 -4.33 14.52
C ASP A 88 13.59 -5.35 13.36
N PRO A 89 14.79 -5.84 12.99
CA PRO A 89 14.95 -6.72 11.84
C PRO A 89 14.30 -8.11 12.01
N ILE A 90 13.95 -8.51 13.22
CA ILE A 90 13.32 -9.80 13.54
C ILE A 90 11.84 -9.59 13.89
N LYS A 91 11.56 -8.63 14.76
CA LYS A 91 10.22 -8.36 15.31
C LYS A 91 9.45 -7.30 14.52
N LYS A 92 10.06 -6.70 13.50
CA LYS A 92 9.50 -5.67 12.63
C LYS A 92 9.08 -4.44 13.43
N CYS A 93 7.87 -3.92 13.20
CA CYS A 93 7.36 -2.76 13.93
C CYS A 93 7.00 -3.12 15.37
N LEU A 94 7.81 -2.66 16.33
CA LEU A 94 7.62 -2.89 17.76
C LEU A 94 6.35 -2.24 18.33
N ILE A 95 5.75 -1.30 17.60
CA ILE A 95 4.52 -0.59 17.99
C ILE A 95 3.36 -0.86 17.03
N TYR A 96 3.30 -2.03 16.38
CA TYR A 96 2.34 -2.30 15.30
C TYR A 96 0.88 -1.91 15.60
N THR A 97 0.39 -2.20 16.81
CA THR A 97 -0.98 -1.87 17.25
C THR A 97 -1.19 -0.39 17.58
N ARG A 98 -0.12 0.35 17.83
CA ARG A 98 -0.09 1.78 18.22
C ARG A 98 0.52 2.68 17.13
N ARG A 99 0.73 2.13 15.92
CA ARG A 99 1.31 2.82 14.77
C ARG A 99 0.64 4.17 14.50
N PRO A 100 1.37 5.22 14.09
CA PRO A 100 0.79 6.50 13.71
C PRO A 100 -0.27 6.38 12.60
N ARG A 101 -1.07 7.44 12.40
CA ARG A 101 -2.15 7.48 11.38
C ARG A 101 -1.64 7.09 9.99
N ILE A 102 -0.52 7.65 9.55
CA ILE A 102 0.06 7.39 8.22
C ILE A 102 0.39 5.90 8.02
N CYS A 103 1.05 5.28 9.00
CA CYS A 103 1.39 3.85 8.95
C CYS A 103 0.16 2.92 9.03
N ARG A 104 -0.95 3.38 9.63
CA ARG A 104 -2.21 2.62 9.65
C ARG A 104 -3.00 2.77 8.35
N GLY A 105 -2.81 3.89 7.65
CA GLY A 105 -3.44 4.15 6.36
C GLY A 105 -2.77 3.42 5.21
N HIS A 106 -1.51 3.01 5.36
CA HIS A 106 -0.78 2.26 4.35
C HIS A 106 -1.42 0.88 4.09
N THR A 107 -1.77 0.62 2.83
CA THR A 107 -2.44 -0.60 2.39
C THR A 107 -1.51 -1.45 1.51
N TRP A 108 -2.02 -2.59 1.03
CA TRP A 108 -1.24 -3.50 0.19
C TRP A 108 -1.19 -3.03 -1.28
N GLU A 109 -2.17 -2.25 -1.69
CA GLU A 109 -2.27 -1.67 -3.03
C GLU A 109 -1.13 -0.68 -3.28
N ASP A 110 -0.77 0.12 -2.27
CA ASP A 110 0.21 1.21 -2.37
C ASP A 110 1.59 0.81 -1.78
N CYS A 111 1.91 -0.48 -1.74
CA CYS A 111 3.12 -0.98 -1.09
C CYS A 111 4.33 -1.01 -2.03
N GLU A 112 5.38 -0.26 -1.69
CA GLU A 112 6.64 -0.14 -2.43
C GLU A 112 7.49 -1.43 -2.45
N PHE A 113 7.09 -2.44 -1.67
CA PHE A 113 7.66 -3.78 -1.78
C PHE A 113 7.15 -4.54 -3.02
N ARG A 114 5.98 -4.16 -3.54
CA ARG A 114 5.35 -4.80 -4.70
C ARG A 114 5.52 -4.02 -6.00
N ASP A 115 5.92 -2.75 -5.90
CA ASP A 115 6.13 -1.92 -7.08
C ASP A 115 7.19 -2.54 -8.00
N GLU A 116 6.90 -2.56 -9.30
CA GLU A 116 7.80 -3.02 -10.35
C GLU A 116 9.01 -2.08 -10.47
N TYR A 117 8.81 -0.81 -10.13
CA TYR A 117 9.87 0.16 -9.91
C TYR A 117 10.46 -0.08 -8.52
N ASN A 118 11.32 -1.09 -8.43
CA ASN A 118 12.07 -1.38 -7.21
C ASN A 118 13.10 -0.27 -6.97
N PHE A 119 12.65 0.86 -6.41
CA PHE A 119 13.55 1.89 -5.89
C PHE A 119 14.48 1.24 -4.87
N ASP A 120 15.77 1.22 -5.17
CA ASP A 120 16.80 0.79 -4.24
C ASP A 120 16.98 1.92 -3.21
N LEU A 121 16.21 1.81 -2.12
CA LEU A 121 16.35 2.65 -0.93
C LEU A 121 17.67 2.39 -0.23
#